data_AF-A0A0U5F402-F1
#
_entry.id   AF-A0A0U5F402-F1
#
_cell.length_a   1.000
_cell.length_b   1.000
_cell.length_c   1.000
_cell.angle_alpha   90.00
_cell.angle_beta   90.00
_cell.angle_gamma   90.00
#
_symmetry.space_group_name_H-M   'P 1'
#
loop_
_entity.id
_entity.type
_entity.pdbx_description
1 polymer ?
#
loop_
_entity_poly.entity_id
_entity_poly.type
_entity_poly.pdbx_seq_one_letter_code
_entity_poly.pdbx_strand_id
1 'polypeptide(L)'
;MNLESTITWHLFLRELESVNHRFELMEVRDNWLLLYSQTTDQKYELRENHALYLTCQNKGGYMPLLDNIKNHEYSFTQLDSQRVLIKVTRKDGEKASAIVKFYPPK
;
A
#
# COMPACT_ATOMS: atom_id res chain seq x y z
N MET A 1 -11.55 18.38 2.98
CA MET A 1 -11.38 16.92 2.83
C MET A 1 -12.56 16.42 2.02
N ASN A 2 -12.32 15.97 0.79
CA ASN A 2 -13.37 15.41 -0.06
C ASN A 2 -13.78 14.03 0.51
N LEU A 3 -15.07 13.76 0.67
CA LEU A 3 -15.56 12.51 1.26
C LEU A 3 -15.07 11.27 0.49
N GLU A 4 -15.06 11.32 -0.84
CA GLU A 4 -14.55 10.21 -1.65
C GLU A 4 -13.06 10.00 -1.41
N SER A 5 -12.29 11.09 -1.33
CA SER A 5 -10.86 11.05 -1.00
C SER A 5 -10.63 10.32 0.33
N THR A 6 -11.37 10.70 1.37
CA THR A 6 -11.29 10.06 2.68
C THR A 6 -11.65 8.57 2.62
N ILE A 7 -12.70 8.20 1.87
CA ILE A 7 -13.13 6.80 1.73
C ILE A 7 -12.07 5.97 1.02
N THR A 8 -11.52 6.45 -0.12
CA THR A 8 -10.49 5.70 -0.86
C THR A 8 -9.22 5.52 -0.03
N TRP A 9 -8.85 6.51 0.79
CA TRP A 9 -7.75 6.38 1.74
C TRP A 9 -8.01 5.28 2.79
N HIS A 10 -9.19 5.25 3.39
CA HIS A 10 -9.51 4.24 4.40
C HIS A 10 -9.60 2.84 3.82
N LEU A 11 -10.15 2.68 2.60
CA LEU A 11 -10.20 1.41 1.90
C LEU A 11 -8.80 0.89 1.57
N PHE A 12 -7.91 1.78 1.10
CA PHE A 12 -6.50 1.46 0.88
C PHE A 12 -5.82 0.89 2.12
N LEU A 13 -5.93 1.59 3.26
CA LEU A 13 -5.30 1.15 4.51
C LEU A 13 -5.88 -0.18 5.00
N ARG A 14 -7.22 -0.30 4.97
CA ARG A 14 -7.92 -1.52 5.38
C ARG A 14 -7.49 -2.74 4.57
N GLU A 15 -7.24 -2.57 3.28
CA GLU A 15 -6.82 -3.67 2.42
C GLU A 15 -5.39 -4.14 2.76
N LEU A 16 -4.47 -3.21 3.04
CA LEU A 16 -3.11 -3.55 3.47
C LEU A 16 -3.08 -4.24 4.85
N GLU A 17 -4.00 -3.88 5.74
CA GLU A 17 -4.13 -4.47 7.09
C GLU A 17 -5.08 -5.68 7.13
N SER A 18 -5.58 -6.11 5.96
CA SER A 18 -6.61 -7.12 5.86
C SER A 18 -6.16 -8.48 6.41
N VAL A 19 -6.98 -9.04 7.29
CA VAL A 19 -6.86 -10.42 7.80
C VAL A 19 -6.99 -11.47 6.69
N ASN A 20 -7.52 -11.11 5.52
CA ASN A 20 -7.69 -12.03 4.39
C ASN A 20 -6.37 -12.31 3.67
N HIS A 21 -5.43 -11.36 3.73
CA HIS A 21 -4.10 -11.49 3.12
C HIS A 21 -3.04 -11.81 4.16
N ARG A 22 -3.15 -11.21 5.35
CA ARG A 22 -2.12 -11.26 6.38
C ARG A 22 -0.75 -10.94 5.81
N PHE A 23 -0.65 -9.76 5.19
CA PHE A 23 0.59 -9.34 4.55
C PHE A 23 1.72 -9.26 5.57
N GLU A 24 2.83 -9.90 5.23
CA GLU A 24 4.12 -9.81 5.87
C GLU A 24 5.01 -8.85 5.06
N LEU A 25 5.79 -8.05 5.77
CA LEU A 25 6.71 -7.10 5.16
C LEU A 25 7.96 -7.81 4.65
N MET A 26 8.23 -7.76 3.35
CA MET A 26 9.43 -8.38 2.75
C MET A 26 10.51 -7.35 2.46
N GLU A 27 10.16 -6.26 1.78
CA GLU A 27 11.12 -5.22 1.40
C GLU A 27 10.43 -3.86 1.31
N VAL A 28 11.13 -2.82 1.75
CA VAL A 28 10.68 -1.42 1.64
C VAL A 28 11.72 -0.62 0.88
N ARG A 29 11.27 0.05 -0.17
CA ARG A 29 11.99 1.11 -0.88
C ARG A 29 11.11 2.34 -0.93
N ASP A 30 11.70 3.50 -1.16
CA ASP A 30 10.98 4.79 -1.12
C ASP A 30 9.69 4.77 -1.97
N ASN A 31 9.73 4.16 -3.16
CA ASN A 31 8.59 4.12 -4.09
C ASN A 31 8.07 2.71 -4.39
N TRP A 32 8.45 1.71 -3.59
CA TRP A 32 8.07 0.33 -3.84
C TRP A 32 8.04 -0.48 -2.55
N LEU A 33 6.96 -1.23 -2.36
CA LEU A 33 6.78 -2.12 -1.22
C LEU A 33 6.58 -3.54 -1.72
N LEU A 34 7.35 -4.49 -1.19
CA LEU A 34 7.15 -5.91 -1.41
C LEU A 34 6.52 -6.54 -0.17
N LEU A 35 5.41 -7.23 -0.39
CA LEU A 35 4.63 -7.90 0.63
C LEU A 35 4.49 -9.38 0.30
N TYR A 36 4.41 -10.21 1.33
CA TYR A 36 4.11 -11.63 1.20
C TYR A 36 2.76 -11.94 1.87
N SER A 37 1.83 -12.52 1.13
CA SER A 37 0.53 -12.96 1.64
C SER A 37 0.67 -14.32 2.29
N GLN A 38 0.51 -14.36 3.62
CA GLN A 38 0.58 -15.61 4.38
C GLN A 38 -0.60 -16.55 4.13
N THR A 39 -1.71 -16.04 3.58
CA THR A 39 -2.91 -16.83 3.28
C THR A 39 -2.86 -17.48 1.91
N THR A 40 -2.22 -16.83 0.93
CA THR A 40 -2.15 -17.32 -0.46
C THR A 40 -0.79 -17.84 -0.87
N ASP A 41 0.26 -17.64 -0.05
CA ASP A 41 1.65 -17.97 -0.37
C ASP A 41 2.13 -17.26 -1.65
N GLN A 42 1.91 -15.94 -1.70
CA GLN A 42 2.18 -15.12 -2.88
C GLN A 42 2.83 -13.79 -2.53
N LYS A 43 3.65 -13.31 -3.46
CA LYS A 43 4.28 -11.98 -3.38
C LYS A 43 3.46 -10.93 -4.10
N TYR A 44 3.28 -9.80 -3.45
CA TYR A 44 2.56 -8.64 -3.94
C TYR A 44 3.47 -7.41 -3.91
N GLU A 45 3.42 -6.63 -4.97
CA GLU A 45 4.09 -5.34 -5.06
C GLU A 45 3.07 -4.22 -4.94
N LEU A 46 3.35 -3.23 -4.10
CA LEU A 46 2.66 -1.94 -4.09
C LEU A 46 3.56 -0.91 -4.77
N ARG A 47 3.11 -0.39 -5.91
CA ARG A 47 3.85 0.62 -6.69
C ARG A 47 2.91 1.49 -7.51
N GLU A 48 3.42 2.65 -7.91
CA GLU A 48 2.66 3.58 -8.76
C GLU A 48 2.63 3.13 -10.23
N ASN A 49 1.44 3.27 -10.84
CA ASN A 49 1.24 3.33 -12.28
C ASN A 49 -0.03 4.15 -12.59
N HIS A 50 -0.01 5.49 -12.46
CA HIS A 50 -1.20 6.38 -12.48
C HIS A 50 -2.12 6.28 -11.24
N ALA A 51 -1.99 5.21 -10.47
CA ALA A 51 -2.57 4.95 -9.15
C ALA A 51 -1.61 4.02 -8.38
N LEU A 52 -1.80 3.83 -7.07
CA LEU A 52 -1.08 2.82 -6.30
C LEU A 52 -1.80 1.49 -6.49
N TYR A 53 -1.12 0.54 -7.13
CA TYR A 53 -1.65 -0.78 -7.41
C TYR A 53 -0.98 -1.83 -6.54
N LEU A 54 -1.79 -2.73 -6.01
CA LEU A 54 -1.31 -3.98 -5.45
C LEU A 54 -1.33 -5.04 -6.54
N THR A 55 -0.15 -5.54 -6.93
CA THR A 55 0.03 -6.47 -8.05
C THR A 55 0.65 -7.77 -7.57
N CYS A 56 0.04 -8.90 -7.92
CA CYS A 56 0.61 -10.22 -7.63
C CYS A 56 1.69 -10.58 -8.68
N GLN A 57 2.94 -10.81 -8.24
CA GLN A 57 4.08 -11.03 -9.17
C GLN A 57 3.87 -12.21 -10.14
N ASN A 58 3.23 -13.30 -9.70
CA ASN A 58 3.24 -14.58 -10.43
C ASN A 58 1.92 -14.97 -11.12
N LYS A 59 0.83 -14.24 -10.91
CA LYS A 59 -0.49 -14.58 -11.47
C LYS A 59 -1.10 -13.47 -12.33
N GLY A 60 -0.43 -12.33 -12.44
CA GLY A 60 -1.06 -11.11 -12.92
C GLY A 60 -2.22 -10.70 -12.01
N GLY A 61 -2.99 -9.70 -12.45
CA GLY A 61 -4.04 -9.09 -11.65
C GLY A 61 -3.55 -7.89 -10.86
N TYR A 62 -4.34 -6.83 -10.90
CA TYR A 62 -4.08 -5.55 -10.27
C TYR A 62 -5.31 -5.16 -9.45
N MET A 63 -5.09 -4.84 -8.18
CA MET A 63 -6.11 -4.16 -7.38
C MET A 63 -5.69 -2.70 -7.25
N PRO A 64 -6.37 -1.75 -7.91
CA PRO A 64 -6.16 -0.33 -7.65
C PRO A 64 -6.59 -0.07 -6.22
N LEU A 65 -5.65 0.36 -5.37
CA LEU A 65 -5.97 0.65 -3.98
C LEU A 65 -6.17 2.12 -3.70
N LEU A 66 -5.44 2.98 -4.40
CA LEU A 66 -5.55 4.42 -4.21
C LEU A 66 -5.36 5.13 -5.55
N ASP A 67 -6.36 5.91 -5.94
CA ASP A 67 -6.36 6.71 -7.14
C ASP A 67 -6.07 8.19 -6.83
N ASN A 68 -6.09 9.02 -7.87
CA ASN A 68 -5.92 10.48 -7.78
C ASN A 68 -4.65 10.95 -7.04
N ILE A 69 -3.59 10.14 -7.09
CA ILE A 69 -2.28 10.48 -6.55
C ILE A 69 -1.51 11.31 -7.58
N LYS A 70 -0.75 12.29 -7.11
CA LYS A 70 0.16 13.06 -7.95
C LYS A 70 1.39 12.21 -8.24
N ASN A 71 1.81 12.21 -9.51
CA ASN A 71 2.85 11.30 -9.95
C ASN A 71 4.13 11.46 -9.13
N HIS A 72 4.70 10.34 -8.69
CA HIS A 72 5.91 10.28 -7.86
C HIS A 72 5.86 11.05 -6.52
N GLU A 73 4.70 11.53 -6.09
CA GLU A 73 4.53 12.18 -4.77
C GLU A 73 3.90 11.23 -3.76
N TYR A 74 4.55 10.09 -3.56
CA TYR A 74 4.27 9.15 -2.48
C TYR A 74 5.59 8.63 -1.92
N SER A 75 5.56 8.10 -0.70
CA SER A 75 6.72 7.39 -0.17
C SER A 75 6.34 6.32 0.86
N PHE A 76 7.20 5.31 0.92
CA PHE A 76 7.20 4.27 1.95
C PHE A 76 8.46 4.39 2.79
N THR A 77 8.29 4.54 4.10
CA THR A 77 9.40 4.57 5.06
C THR A 77 9.23 3.44 6.06
N GLN A 78 10.19 2.52 6.09
CA GLN A 78 10.20 1.45 7.08
C GLN A 78 10.49 2.03 8.47
N LEU A 79 9.60 1.77 9.42
CA LEU A 79 9.77 2.19 10.82
C LEU A 79 10.36 1.06 11.67
N ASP A 80 9.97 -0.18 11.39
CA ASP A 80 10.55 -1.40 11.96
C ASP A 80 10.23 -2.64 11.09
N SER A 81 10.38 -3.85 11.64
CA SER A 81 10.12 -5.11 10.94
C SER A 81 8.67 -5.33 10.49
N GLN A 82 7.70 -4.57 11.02
CA GLN A 82 6.27 -4.75 10.75
C GLN A 82 5.57 -3.44 10.34
N ARG A 83 6.16 -2.28 10.60
CA ARG A 83 5.49 -0.98 10.40
C ARG A 83 6.12 -0.18 9.27
N VAL A 84 5.27 0.34 8.40
CA VAL A 84 5.65 1.25 7.31
C VAL A 84 4.81 2.52 7.39
N LEU A 85 5.47 3.67 7.37
CA LEU A 85 4.84 4.96 7.15
C LEU A 85 4.61 5.16 5.65
N ILE A 86 3.36 5.36 5.29
CA ILE A 86 2.95 5.67 3.93
C ILE A 86 2.57 7.14 3.87
N LYS A 87 3.12 7.88 2.92
CA LYS A 87 2.76 9.28 2.61
C LYS A 87 2.32 9.38 1.17
N VAL A 88 1.29 10.18 0.90
CA VAL A 88 0.80 10.44 -0.46
C VAL A 88 0.39 11.90 -0.59
N THR A 89 0.61 12.48 -1.77
CA THR A 89 0.05 13.77 -2.18
C THR A 89 -0.89 13.54 -3.36
N ARG A 90 -2.12 14.02 -3.25
CA ARG A 90 -3.14 13.91 -4.29
C ARG A 90 -3.00 15.00 -5.35
N LYS A 91 -3.66 14.83 -6.49
CA LYS A 91 -3.60 15.81 -7.60
C LYS A 91 -4.18 17.17 -7.24
N ASP A 92 -5.09 17.25 -6.27
CA ASP A 92 -5.63 18.49 -5.71
C ASP A 92 -4.71 19.14 -4.64
N GLY A 93 -3.57 18.50 -4.34
CA GLY A 93 -2.60 18.96 -3.34
C GLY A 93 -2.87 18.45 -1.92
N GLU A 94 -3.95 17.70 -1.69
CA GLU A 94 -4.22 17.09 -0.39
C GLU A 94 -3.12 16.08 -0.02
N LYS A 95 -2.63 16.16 1.21
CA LYS A 95 -1.62 15.24 1.74
C LYS A 95 -2.24 14.30 2.75
N ALA A 96 -1.98 13.00 2.62
CA ALA A 96 -2.39 12.00 3.59
C ALA A 96 -1.19 11.16 4.02
N SER A 97 -1.21 10.69 5.26
CA SER A 97 -0.20 9.79 5.78
C SER A 97 -0.75 8.87 6.85
N ALA A 98 -0.29 7.64 6.89
CA ALA A 98 -0.65 6.67 7.91
C ALA A 98 0.49 5.67 8.12
N ILE A 99 0.51 5.08 9.32
CA ILE A 99 1.37 3.94 9.62
C ILE A 99 0.53 2.70 9.44
N VAL A 100 0.98 1.80 8.56
CA VAL A 100 0.38 0.48 8.36
C VAL A 100 1.19 -0.54 9.12
N LYS A 101 0.50 -1.44 9.86
CA LYS A 101 1.14 -2.55 10.56
C LYS A 101 0.85 -3.89 9.86
N PHE A 102 1.91 -4.52 9.40
CA PHE A 102 1.92 -5.84 8.78
C PHE A 102 2.08 -6.96 9.82
N TYR A 103 1.79 -8.18 9.40
CA TYR A 103 1.90 -9.38 10.22
C TYR A 103 3.38 -9.78 10.41
N PRO A 104 3.74 -10.39 11.56
CA PRO A 104 5.08 -10.92 11.76
C PRO A 104 5.34 -12.09 10.79
N PRO A 105 6.61 -12.35 10.44
CA PRO A 105 7.00 -13.55 9.70
C PRO A 105 6.48 -14.83 10.34
N LYS A 106 6.11 -15.80 9.49
CA LYS A 106 5.70 -17.14 9.92
C LYS A 106 6.88 -17.95 10.48
#